data_AF-A0A162FKV7-F1
#
_entry.id   AF-A0A162FKV7-F1
#
_cell.length_a   1.000
_cell.length_b   1.000
_cell.length_c   1.000
_cell.angle_alpha   90.00
_cell.angle_beta   90.00
_cell.angle_gamma   90.00
#
_symmetry.space_group_name_H-M   'P 1'
#
loop_
_entity.id
_entity.type
_entity.pdbx_description
1 polymer ?
#
loop_
_entity_poly.entity_id
_entity_poly.type
_entity_poly.pdbx_seq_one_letter_code
_entity_poly.pdbx_strand_id
1 'polypeptide(L)'
;MDRWVDPDEADPAQWRGTGPYDDLRRGEETISVLERAIRTPLPYQYEIEIHHDDDVAEQFRSSEYKHARIVYNSGVDPNRRIKLLTRGVLWGGDELHQRFQAQYRRPPPPTETVPFEEYTVWSRYQYGTIERTDDGLTFTESEANPDESLRELDWATLFDPVRERLAELELVRNPSFAKYRLKELDEWTAYRARFQYDPGAFAIGP
;
A
#
# COMPACT_ATOMS: atom_id res chain seq x y z
N MET A 1 -37.29 7.03 37.09
CA MET A 1 -36.04 6.94 36.33
C MET A 1 -36.43 6.55 34.93
N ASP A 2 -36.51 7.53 34.04
CA ASP A 2 -36.84 7.30 32.63
C ASP A 2 -35.79 6.37 32.02
N ARG A 3 -36.27 5.25 31.46
CA ARG A 3 -35.46 4.36 30.65
C ARG A 3 -35.38 5.02 29.27
N TRP A 4 -34.43 5.94 29.12
CA TRP A 4 -34.32 6.89 27.99
C TRP A 4 -34.00 6.25 26.62
N VAL A 5 -33.81 4.94 26.55
CA VAL A 5 -33.58 4.23 25.29
C VAL A 5 -34.38 2.93 25.34
N ASP A 6 -35.26 2.74 24.35
CA ASP A 6 -35.91 1.46 24.12
C ASP A 6 -34.82 0.44 23.71
N PRO A 7 -34.59 -0.63 24.48
CA PRO A 7 -33.59 -1.64 24.12
C PRO A 7 -33.87 -2.33 22.78
N ASP A 8 -35.12 -2.31 22.30
CA ASP A 8 -35.49 -2.80 20.97
C ASP A 8 -35.21 -1.77 19.85
N GLU A 9 -34.96 -0.49 20.19
CA GLU A 9 -34.46 0.54 19.25
C GLU A 9 -32.95 0.78 19.35
N ALA A 10 -32.27 0.12 20.29
CA ALA A 10 -30.84 0.29 20.53
C ALA A 10 -29.94 -0.33 19.44
N ASP A 11 -30.50 -1.15 18.55
CA ASP A 11 -29.82 -1.69 17.37
C ASP A 11 -30.25 -0.90 16.11
N PRO A 12 -29.40 0.00 15.60
CA PRO A 12 -29.68 0.77 14.40
C PRO A 12 -30.01 -0.08 13.17
N ALA A 13 -29.58 -1.34 13.12
CA ALA A 13 -29.86 -2.23 12.01
C ALA A 13 -31.36 -2.59 11.90
N GLN A 14 -32.12 -2.53 13.00
CA GLN A 14 -33.52 -2.95 13.03
C GLN A 14 -34.48 -1.92 12.42
N TRP A 15 -34.13 -0.63 12.43
CA TRP A 15 -35.00 0.44 11.91
C TRP A 15 -34.42 1.20 10.71
N ARG A 16 -33.10 1.13 10.46
CA ARG A 16 -32.47 1.90 9.36
C ARG A 16 -32.73 1.30 7.98
N GLY A 17 -32.99 -0.01 7.89
CA GLY A 17 -33.08 -0.73 6.61
C GLY A 17 -31.80 -0.59 5.79
N THR A 18 -31.87 -0.92 4.49
CA THR A 18 -30.76 -0.71 3.55
C THR A 18 -30.73 0.74 3.06
N GLY A 19 -29.65 1.45 3.37
CA GLY A 19 -29.37 2.79 2.89
C GLY A 19 -28.59 2.81 1.56
N PRO A 20 -28.64 3.92 0.79
CA PRO A 20 -27.91 4.07 -0.47
C PRO A 20 -26.38 4.03 -0.32
N TYR A 21 -25.87 4.12 0.92
CA TYR A 21 -24.45 4.06 1.25
C TYR A 21 -24.06 2.77 1.99
N ASP A 22 -24.94 1.76 2.06
CA ASP A 22 -24.63 0.53 2.79
C ASP A 22 -23.57 -0.29 2.07
N ASP A 23 -23.55 -0.26 0.75
CA ASP A 23 -22.46 -0.84 -0.06
C ASP A 23 -21.12 -0.09 0.10
N LEU A 24 -21.12 1.05 0.77
CA LEU A 24 -19.93 1.90 1.01
C LEU A 24 -19.45 1.78 2.46
N ARG A 25 -20.23 1.17 3.35
CA ARG A 25 -19.81 0.85 4.71
C ARG A 25 -18.75 -0.25 4.68
N ARG A 26 -17.79 -0.14 5.60
CA ARG A 26 -16.61 -1.02 5.66
C ARG A 26 -16.46 -1.58 7.07
N GLY A 27 -15.80 -2.73 7.16
CA GLY A 27 -15.68 -3.50 8.38
C GLY A 27 -16.25 -4.90 8.20
N GLU A 28 -16.00 -5.78 9.18
CA GLU A 28 -16.51 -7.16 9.14
C GLU A 28 -18.05 -7.22 9.17
N GLU A 29 -18.69 -6.18 9.70
CA GLU A 29 -20.14 -6.09 9.86
C GLU A 29 -20.88 -5.68 8.58
N THR A 30 -20.18 -5.33 7.48
CA THR A 30 -20.85 -4.89 6.25
C THR A 30 -20.32 -5.54 4.97
N ILE A 31 -19.09 -5.25 4.56
CA ILE A 31 -18.47 -5.87 3.37
C ILE A 31 -17.02 -6.19 3.70
N SER A 32 -16.66 -7.46 3.54
CA SER A 32 -15.30 -7.93 3.83
C SER A 32 -14.27 -7.35 2.87
N VAL A 33 -13.00 -7.28 3.33
CA VAL A 33 -11.84 -6.89 2.51
C VAL A 33 -11.77 -7.69 1.20
N LEU A 34 -12.07 -8.99 1.27
CA LEU A 34 -12.04 -9.85 0.09
C LEU A 34 -13.14 -9.51 -0.91
N GLU A 35 -14.36 -9.26 -0.43
CA GLU A 35 -15.49 -8.89 -1.30
C GLU A 35 -15.25 -7.52 -1.96
N ARG A 36 -14.66 -6.56 -1.23
CA ARG A 36 -14.23 -5.28 -1.81
C ARG A 36 -13.23 -5.49 -2.94
N ALA A 37 -12.19 -6.30 -2.72
CA ALA A 37 -11.19 -6.61 -3.74
C ALA A 37 -11.79 -7.31 -4.97
N ILE A 38 -12.77 -8.22 -4.78
CA ILE A 38 -13.49 -8.88 -5.89
C ILE A 38 -14.32 -7.89 -6.71
N ARG A 39 -14.93 -6.90 -6.05
CA ARG A 39 -15.77 -5.88 -6.70
C ARG A 39 -14.95 -4.78 -7.40
N THR A 40 -13.65 -4.68 -7.15
CA THR A 40 -12.78 -3.67 -7.79
C THR A 40 -12.70 -3.89 -9.30
N PRO A 41 -13.14 -2.92 -10.13
CA PRO A 41 -13.01 -3.04 -11.57
C PRO A 41 -11.56 -2.91 -12.03
N LEU A 42 -11.23 -3.54 -13.15
CA LEU A 42 -9.97 -3.35 -13.86
C LEU A 42 -10.18 -2.46 -15.10
N PRO A 43 -9.23 -1.58 -15.46
CA PRO A 43 -7.98 -1.32 -14.76
C PRO A 43 -8.20 -0.61 -13.42
N TYR A 44 -7.30 -0.89 -12.48
CA TYR A 44 -7.27 -0.23 -11.18
C TYR A 44 -5.99 0.59 -11.06
N GLN A 45 -6.10 1.85 -10.64
CA GLN A 45 -4.94 2.70 -10.39
C GLN A 45 -5.25 3.73 -9.29
N TYR A 46 -4.27 4.00 -8.44
CA TYR A 46 -4.30 5.13 -7.52
C TYR A 46 -2.90 5.66 -7.26
N GLU A 47 -2.82 6.88 -6.76
CA GLU A 47 -1.59 7.49 -6.27
C GLU A 47 -1.81 7.99 -4.84
N ILE A 48 -0.83 7.73 -3.97
CA ILE A 48 -0.81 8.24 -2.60
C ILE A 48 0.59 8.76 -2.28
N GLU A 49 0.64 9.91 -1.61
CA GLU A 49 1.86 10.47 -1.03
C GLU A 49 1.82 10.28 0.48
N ILE A 50 2.88 9.70 1.05
CA ILE A 50 3.01 9.46 2.48
C ILE A 50 4.28 10.15 2.98
N HIS A 51 4.11 10.92 4.04
CA HIS A 51 5.20 11.52 4.81
C HIS A 51 5.39 10.66 6.05
N HIS A 52 6.60 10.12 6.19
CA HIS A 52 7.00 9.32 7.33
C HIS A 52 7.92 10.18 8.20
N ASP A 53 7.41 10.59 9.36
CA ASP A 53 8.14 11.40 10.34
C ASP A 53 8.68 10.55 11.51
N ASP A 54 8.14 9.34 11.68
CA ASP A 54 8.54 8.35 12.68
C ASP A 54 8.76 6.97 11.99
N ASP A 55 9.54 6.09 12.63
CA ASP A 55 9.77 4.70 12.22
C ASP A 55 10.38 4.49 10.81
N VAL A 56 10.97 5.51 10.21
CA VAL A 56 11.67 5.42 8.90
C VAL A 56 12.73 4.32 8.93
N ALA A 57 13.45 4.19 10.05
CA ALA A 57 14.48 3.18 10.21
C ALA A 57 13.94 1.75 10.22
N GLU A 58 12.78 1.53 10.85
CA GLU A 58 12.13 0.22 10.87
C GLU A 58 11.51 -0.11 9.51
N GLN A 59 10.82 0.85 8.90
CA GLN A 59 10.07 0.65 7.67
C GLN A 59 10.96 0.47 6.44
N PHE A 60 12.08 1.20 6.37
CA PHE A 60 13.01 1.18 5.24
C PHE A 60 14.33 0.49 5.55
N ARG A 61 14.42 -0.18 6.72
CA ARG A 61 15.62 -0.89 7.20
C ARG A 61 16.90 -0.04 7.05
N SER A 62 16.78 1.26 7.29
CA SER A 62 17.87 2.22 7.16
C SER A 62 18.13 2.86 8.51
N SER A 63 19.34 2.69 9.06
CA SER A 63 19.71 3.31 10.34
C SER A 63 19.94 4.82 10.26
N GLU A 64 19.88 5.41 9.06
CA GLU A 64 20.46 6.74 8.79
C GLU A 64 19.42 7.84 8.65
N TYR A 65 18.22 7.55 8.13
CA TYR A 65 17.22 8.58 7.82
C TYR A 65 16.13 8.67 8.88
N LYS A 66 15.74 9.91 9.20
CA LYS A 66 14.67 10.22 10.17
C LYS A 66 13.34 10.55 9.51
N HIS A 67 13.39 11.01 8.26
CA HIS A 67 12.23 11.45 7.52
C HIS A 67 12.21 10.82 6.13
N ALA A 68 11.01 10.51 5.65
CA ALA A 68 10.79 10.05 4.29
C ALA A 68 9.55 10.71 3.68
N ARG A 69 9.63 11.06 2.39
CA ARG A 69 8.47 11.46 1.59
C ARG A 69 8.41 10.58 0.38
N ILE A 70 7.38 9.74 0.31
CA ILE A 70 7.28 8.69 -0.71
C ILE A 70 5.93 8.75 -1.39
N VAL A 71 5.98 8.79 -2.71
CA VAL A 71 4.81 8.66 -3.59
C VAL A 71 4.75 7.24 -4.10
N TYR A 72 3.61 6.59 -3.88
CA TYR A 72 3.27 5.27 -4.38
C TYR A 72 2.25 5.43 -5.50
N ASN A 73 2.63 5.05 -6.73
CA ASN A 73 1.72 4.95 -7.86
C ASN A 73 1.47 3.46 -8.13
N SER A 74 0.28 3.02 -7.76
CA SER A 74 -0.13 1.62 -7.69
C SER A 74 -1.12 1.33 -8.80
N GLY A 75 -0.98 0.22 -9.52
CA GLY A 75 -2.00 -0.19 -10.48
C GLY A 75 -1.96 -1.64 -10.95
N VAL A 76 -3.15 -2.10 -11.35
CA VAL A 76 -3.40 -3.36 -12.05
C VAL A 76 -3.99 -3.03 -13.42
N ASP A 77 -3.28 -3.41 -14.49
CA ASP A 77 -3.73 -3.14 -15.85
C ASP A 77 -4.85 -4.12 -16.31
N PRO A 78 -5.49 -3.91 -17.48
CA PRO A 78 -6.53 -4.81 -17.97
C PRO A 78 -6.07 -6.25 -18.22
N ASN A 79 -4.77 -6.48 -18.39
CA ASN A 79 -4.16 -7.80 -18.53
C ASN A 79 -3.72 -8.39 -17.18
N ARG A 80 -4.18 -7.82 -16.07
CA ARG A 80 -3.83 -8.21 -14.71
C ARG A 80 -2.33 -8.13 -14.43
N ARG A 81 -1.61 -7.17 -15.03
CA ARG A 81 -0.21 -6.88 -14.68
C ARG A 81 -0.17 -5.88 -13.54
N ILE A 82 0.63 -6.20 -12.53
CA ILE A 82 0.92 -5.28 -11.43
C ILE A 82 2.04 -4.33 -11.84
N LYS A 83 1.82 -3.04 -11.59
CA LYS A 83 2.84 -2.00 -11.64
C LYS A 83 2.72 -1.19 -10.37
N LEU A 84 3.78 -1.22 -9.56
CA LEU A 84 3.94 -0.32 -8.43
C LEU A 84 5.21 0.50 -8.68
N LEU A 85 5.05 1.81 -8.81
CA LEU A 85 6.16 2.77 -8.88
C LEU A 85 6.21 3.52 -7.55
N THR A 86 7.32 3.39 -6.84
CA THR A 86 7.61 4.17 -5.64
C THR A 86 8.70 5.18 -5.96
N ARG A 87 8.53 6.44 -5.58
CA ARG A 87 9.57 7.46 -5.69
C ARG A 87 9.54 8.35 -4.48
N GLY A 88 10.69 8.84 -4.07
CA GLY A 88 10.72 9.63 -2.86
C GLY A 88 12.09 10.17 -2.51
N VAL A 89 12.12 10.81 -1.35
CA VAL A 89 13.32 11.32 -0.70
C VAL A 89 13.37 10.86 0.75
N LEU A 90 14.58 10.60 1.23
CA LEU A 90 14.92 10.19 2.59
C LEU A 90 15.96 11.18 3.15
N TRP A 91 15.76 11.69 4.36
CA TRP A 91 16.65 12.70 4.97
C TRP A 91 16.66 12.67 6.51
N GLY A 92 17.51 13.49 7.12
CA GLY A 92 17.55 13.70 8.57
C GLY A 92 18.64 12.93 9.35
N GLY A 93 19.61 12.34 8.64
CA GLY A 93 20.83 11.76 9.21
C GLY A 93 22.04 12.70 9.16
N ASP A 94 23.16 12.24 9.68
CA ASP A 94 24.47 12.93 9.53
C ASP A 94 25.09 12.69 8.14
N GLU A 95 24.52 11.78 7.36
CA GLU A 95 24.94 11.43 5.99
C GLU A 95 24.19 12.22 4.91
N LEU A 96 24.64 12.07 3.66
CA LEU A 96 23.95 12.62 2.49
C LEU A 96 22.52 12.08 2.41
N HIS A 97 21.59 12.96 2.02
CA HIS A 97 20.21 12.59 1.79
C HIS A 97 20.09 11.76 0.50
N GLN A 98 19.02 10.98 0.40
CA GLN A 98 18.82 10.08 -0.72
C GLN A 98 17.52 10.41 -1.47
N ARG A 99 17.59 10.52 -2.79
CA ARG A 99 16.43 10.50 -3.69
C ARG A 99 16.40 9.15 -4.39
N PHE A 100 15.25 8.50 -4.41
CA PHE A 100 15.11 7.18 -5.03
C PHE A 100 13.87 7.06 -5.90
N GLN A 101 13.94 6.08 -6.80
CA GLN A 101 12.84 5.58 -7.60
C GLN A 101 12.97 4.07 -7.68
N ALA A 102 11.89 3.34 -7.42
CA ALA A 102 11.83 1.89 -7.58
C ALA A 102 10.53 1.47 -8.25
N GLN A 103 10.61 0.50 -9.14
CA GLN A 103 9.48 -0.06 -9.84
C GLN A 103 9.41 -1.56 -9.63
N TYR A 104 8.32 -2.00 -9.01
CA TYR A 104 8.01 -3.39 -8.74
C TYR A 104 7.07 -3.89 -9.83
N ARG A 105 7.43 -5.02 -10.42
CA ARG A 105 6.69 -5.65 -11.50
C ARG A 105 6.56 -7.13 -11.22
N ARG A 106 5.44 -7.70 -11.69
CA ARG A 106 5.27 -9.15 -11.76
C ARG A 106 4.70 -9.52 -13.13
N PRO A 107 5.28 -10.50 -13.85
CA PRO A 107 4.78 -10.88 -15.16
C PRO A 107 3.37 -11.50 -15.08
N PRO A 108 2.53 -11.34 -16.13
CA PRO A 108 1.31 -12.11 -16.30
C PRO A 108 1.58 -13.48 -16.97
N PRO A 109 0.61 -14.41 -16.94
CA PRO A 109 -0.61 -14.39 -16.12
C PRO A 109 -0.28 -14.61 -14.64
N PRO A 110 -1.19 -14.30 -13.69
CA PRO A 110 -1.06 -14.84 -12.35
C PRO A 110 -0.97 -16.37 -12.48
N THR A 111 0.14 -16.94 -12.06
CA THR A 111 0.37 -18.38 -12.08
C THR A 111 -0.75 -19.07 -11.30
N GLU A 112 -1.38 -20.09 -11.89
CA GLU A 112 -2.40 -20.91 -11.22
C GLU A 112 -1.80 -21.76 -10.09
N THR A 113 -0.46 -21.84 -10.02
CA THR A 113 0.29 -22.76 -9.17
C THR A 113 1.36 -22.12 -8.28
N VAL A 114 1.82 -20.89 -8.57
CA VAL A 114 2.92 -20.24 -7.81
C VAL A 114 2.40 -18.95 -7.15
N PRO A 115 2.54 -18.79 -5.82
CA PRO A 115 2.12 -17.58 -5.12
C PRO A 115 2.86 -16.34 -5.63
N PHE A 116 2.35 -15.15 -5.29
CA PHE A 116 3.19 -13.96 -5.38
C PHE A 116 4.29 -14.09 -4.31
N GLU A 117 5.48 -14.49 -4.77
CA GLU A 117 6.65 -14.74 -3.92
C GLU A 117 7.76 -13.77 -4.29
N GLU A 118 8.10 -13.68 -5.57
CA GLU A 118 9.16 -12.82 -6.07
C GLU A 118 8.61 -11.67 -6.91
N TYR A 119 9.32 -10.54 -6.85
CA TYR A 119 9.06 -9.35 -7.65
C TYR A 119 10.33 -8.91 -8.35
N THR A 120 10.21 -8.62 -9.64
CA THR A 120 11.25 -7.92 -10.38
C THR A 120 11.21 -6.45 -9.96
N VAL A 121 12.30 -5.98 -9.36
CA VAL A 121 12.46 -4.61 -8.85
C VAL A 121 13.57 -3.91 -9.62
N TRP A 122 13.18 -2.93 -10.40
CA TRP A 122 14.11 -1.93 -10.91
C TRP A 122 14.23 -0.81 -9.88
N SER A 123 15.43 -0.35 -9.56
CA SER A 123 15.64 0.75 -8.62
C SER A 123 16.76 1.66 -9.09
N ARG A 124 16.63 2.94 -8.78
CA ARG A 124 17.63 3.97 -8.98
C ARG A 124 17.66 4.88 -7.77
N TYR A 125 18.85 5.19 -7.26
CA TYR A 125 19.03 6.16 -6.20
C TYR A 125 20.17 7.14 -6.49
N GLN A 126 20.07 8.32 -5.90
CA GLN A 126 21.01 9.42 -6.03
C GLN A 126 21.20 10.07 -4.65
N TYR A 127 22.44 10.30 -4.26
CA TYR A 127 22.77 11.02 -3.04
C TYR A 127 22.88 12.52 -3.29
N GLY A 128 22.57 13.31 -2.28
CA GLY A 128 22.55 14.76 -2.35
C GLY A 128 22.20 15.42 -1.03
N THR A 129 21.74 16.67 -1.09
CA THR A 129 21.24 17.43 0.05
C THR A 129 19.78 17.84 -0.18
N ILE A 130 19.06 18.05 0.92
CA ILE A 130 17.68 18.53 0.89
C ILE A 130 17.62 19.81 1.68
N GLU A 131 17.09 20.83 1.04
CA GLU A 131 16.81 22.12 1.64
C GLU A 131 15.30 22.32 1.67
N ARG A 132 14.78 22.75 2.82
CA ARG A 132 13.39 23.16 2.94
C ARG A 132 13.31 24.63 2.56
N THR A 133 12.64 24.90 1.45
CA THR A 133 12.31 26.24 0.98
C THR A 133 10.83 26.53 1.21
N ASP A 134 10.40 27.77 0.99
CA ASP A 134 8.99 28.16 1.07
C ASP A 134 8.13 27.43 0.02
N ASP A 135 8.74 26.95 -1.07
CA ASP A 135 8.11 26.17 -2.14
C ASP A 135 8.10 24.64 -1.88
N GLY A 136 8.69 24.18 -0.76
CA GLY A 136 8.72 22.77 -0.37
C GLY A 136 10.12 22.21 -0.17
N LEU A 137 10.31 20.92 -0.49
CA LEU A 137 11.61 20.25 -0.37
C LEU A 137 12.35 20.29 -1.71
N THR A 138 13.52 20.92 -1.72
CA THR A 138 14.42 20.95 -2.88
C THR A 138 15.55 19.94 -2.68
N PHE A 139 15.78 19.07 -3.65
CA PHE A 139 16.88 18.10 -3.64
C PHE A 139 17.99 18.56 -4.59
N THR A 140 19.20 18.69 -4.07
CA THR A 140 20.41 19.04 -4.83
C THR A 140 21.31 17.81 -4.92
N GLU A 141 21.57 17.35 -6.14
CA GLU A 141 22.39 16.16 -6.41
C GLU A 141 23.85 16.40 -6.01
N SER A 142 24.48 15.40 -5.38
CA SER A 142 25.94 15.38 -5.22
C SER A 142 26.63 15.05 -6.55
N GLU A 143 27.94 15.25 -6.63
CA GLU A 143 28.74 14.90 -7.82
C GLU A 143 28.81 13.39 -8.11
N ALA A 144 28.36 12.54 -7.18
CA ALA A 144 28.31 11.10 -7.37
C ALA A 144 27.28 10.74 -8.44
N ASN A 145 27.62 9.76 -9.29
CA ASN A 145 26.67 9.23 -10.26
C ASN A 145 25.53 8.48 -9.57
N PRO A 146 24.33 8.44 -10.18
CA PRO A 146 23.24 7.64 -9.68
C PRO A 146 23.58 6.15 -9.77
N ASP A 147 23.16 5.40 -8.76
CA ASP A 147 23.21 3.95 -8.79
C ASP A 147 21.88 3.42 -9.34
N GLU A 148 21.95 2.39 -10.17
CA GLU A 148 20.81 1.77 -10.82
C GLU A 148 20.96 0.24 -10.80
N SER A 149 19.90 -0.47 -10.42
CA SER A 149 19.92 -1.93 -10.36
C SER A 149 18.59 -2.57 -10.73
N LEU A 150 18.65 -3.80 -11.23
CA LEU A 150 17.51 -4.67 -11.49
C LEU A 150 17.72 -5.96 -10.70
N ARG A 151 16.78 -6.31 -9.82
CA ARG A 151 16.88 -7.47 -8.92
C ARG A 151 15.56 -8.21 -8.87
N GLU A 152 15.63 -9.52 -8.66
CA GLU A 152 14.49 -10.30 -8.18
C GLU A 152 14.54 -10.28 -6.65
N LEU A 153 13.45 -9.85 -6.02
CA LEU A 153 13.34 -9.76 -4.57
C LEU A 153 12.20 -10.61 -4.06
N ASP A 154 12.49 -11.45 -3.07
CA ASP A 154 11.50 -12.21 -2.33
C ASP A 154 10.57 -11.28 -1.56
N TRP A 155 9.32 -11.70 -1.38
CA TRP A 155 8.28 -11.00 -0.63
C TRP A 155 8.77 -10.54 0.74
N ALA A 156 9.42 -11.44 1.50
CA ALA A 156 9.94 -11.14 2.83
C ALA A 156 11.07 -10.09 2.84
N THR A 157 11.75 -9.90 1.71
CA THR A 157 12.84 -8.93 1.58
C THR A 157 12.33 -7.52 1.28
N LEU A 158 11.10 -7.39 0.77
CA LEU A 158 10.46 -6.11 0.49
C LEU A 158 10.16 -5.33 1.78
N PHE A 159 10.21 -4.01 1.68
CA PHE A 159 9.85 -3.10 2.76
C PHE A 159 8.36 -3.21 3.09
N ASP A 160 8.00 -3.08 4.38
CA ASP A 160 6.61 -3.25 4.83
C ASP A 160 5.61 -2.32 4.11
N PRO A 161 5.92 -1.02 3.91
CA PRO A 161 5.03 -0.14 3.16
C PRO A 161 4.83 -0.59 1.70
N VAL A 162 5.84 -1.22 1.09
CA VAL A 162 5.75 -1.76 -0.28
C VAL A 162 4.91 -3.03 -0.29
N ARG A 163 5.12 -3.93 0.67
CA ARG A 163 4.34 -5.17 0.80
C ARG A 163 2.86 -4.88 0.97
N GLU A 164 2.49 -3.89 1.77
CA GLU A 164 1.10 -3.46 1.91
C GLU A 164 0.47 -3.09 0.56
N ARG A 165 1.13 -2.23 -0.23
CA ARG A 165 0.61 -1.82 -1.54
C ARG A 165 0.55 -3.00 -2.53
N LEU A 166 1.55 -3.88 -2.51
CA LEU A 166 1.54 -5.08 -3.35
C LEU A 166 0.47 -6.09 -2.91
N ALA A 167 0.20 -6.23 -1.62
CA ALA A 167 -0.86 -7.10 -1.10
C ALA A 167 -2.24 -6.63 -1.60
N GLU A 168 -2.49 -5.33 -1.58
CA GLU A 168 -3.70 -4.75 -2.16
C GLU A 168 -3.81 -5.05 -3.66
N LEU A 169 -2.75 -4.82 -4.42
CA LEU A 169 -2.73 -5.05 -5.86
C LEU A 169 -2.89 -6.53 -6.22
N GLU A 170 -2.30 -7.46 -5.46
CA GLU A 170 -2.51 -8.89 -5.64
C GLU A 170 -3.93 -9.32 -5.25
N LEU A 171 -4.52 -8.71 -4.21
CA LEU A 171 -5.93 -8.92 -3.86
C LEU A 171 -6.86 -8.45 -4.97
N VAL A 172 -6.59 -7.34 -5.65
CA VAL A 172 -7.36 -6.91 -6.82
C VAL A 172 -7.12 -7.82 -8.03
N ARG A 173 -5.87 -8.22 -8.25
CA ARG A 173 -5.45 -9.06 -9.40
C ARG A 173 -6.04 -10.46 -9.35
N ASN A 174 -5.99 -11.11 -8.18
CA ASN A 174 -6.47 -12.47 -7.94
C ASN A 174 -6.86 -12.66 -6.45
N PRO A 175 -8.07 -12.21 -6.04
CA PRO A 175 -8.46 -12.11 -4.64
C PRO A 175 -8.34 -13.41 -3.84
N SER A 176 -8.88 -14.51 -4.36
CA SER A 176 -8.91 -15.81 -3.66
C SER A 176 -7.50 -16.36 -3.45
N PHE A 177 -6.66 -16.28 -4.48
CA PHE A 177 -5.29 -16.78 -4.42
C PHE A 177 -4.41 -15.88 -3.55
N ALA A 178 -4.65 -14.56 -3.61
CA ALA A 178 -3.93 -13.61 -2.80
C ALA A 178 -4.17 -13.85 -1.31
N LYS A 179 -5.44 -14.01 -0.91
CA LYS A 179 -5.83 -14.39 0.45
C LYS A 179 -5.23 -15.71 0.89
N TYR A 180 -5.24 -16.74 0.03
CA TYR A 180 -4.65 -18.03 0.35
C TYR A 180 -3.16 -17.87 0.70
N ARG A 181 -2.38 -17.18 -0.13
CA ARG A 181 -0.95 -16.98 0.14
C ARG A 181 -0.70 -16.13 1.39
N LEU A 182 -1.43 -15.05 1.59
CA LEU A 182 -1.30 -14.25 2.81
C LEU A 182 -1.59 -15.08 4.08
N LYS A 183 -2.48 -16.08 4.00
CA LYS A 183 -2.69 -17.01 5.11
C LYS A 183 -1.52 -17.98 5.30
N GLU A 184 -0.98 -18.53 4.22
CA GLU A 184 0.22 -19.40 4.29
C GLU A 184 1.43 -18.67 4.88
N LEU A 185 1.52 -17.35 4.71
CA LEU A 185 2.54 -16.49 5.28
C LEU A 185 2.21 -15.98 6.70
N ASP A 186 1.04 -16.32 7.25
CA ASP A 186 0.51 -15.76 8.51
C ASP A 186 0.34 -14.22 8.52
N GLU A 187 0.26 -13.60 7.34
CA GLU A 187 0.17 -12.15 7.16
C GLU A 187 -1.28 -11.68 6.87
N TRP A 188 -2.21 -12.61 6.58
CA TRP A 188 -3.59 -12.26 6.22
C TRP A 188 -4.29 -11.43 7.29
N THR A 189 -4.14 -11.80 8.57
CA THR A 189 -4.79 -11.09 9.67
C THR A 189 -4.31 -9.64 9.75
N ALA A 190 -3.01 -9.41 9.57
CA ALA A 190 -2.41 -8.07 9.59
C ALA A 190 -2.92 -7.22 8.44
N TYR A 191 -2.83 -7.68 7.19
CA TYR A 191 -3.31 -6.89 6.04
C TYR A 191 -4.82 -6.72 6.03
N ARG A 192 -5.58 -7.75 6.46
CA ARG A 192 -7.03 -7.63 6.64
C ARG A 192 -7.34 -6.47 7.58
N ALA A 193 -6.70 -6.40 8.74
CA ALA A 193 -6.93 -5.34 9.72
C ALA A 193 -6.58 -3.96 9.16
N ARG A 194 -5.46 -3.84 8.42
CA ARG A 194 -5.04 -2.59 7.77
C ARG A 194 -6.08 -2.11 6.74
N PHE A 195 -6.57 -3.00 5.89
CA PHE A 195 -7.54 -2.63 4.84
C PHE A 195 -8.99 -2.55 5.31
N GLN A 196 -9.30 -3.10 6.49
CA GLN A 196 -10.66 -3.20 7.02
C GLN A 196 -11.36 -1.85 7.06
N TYR A 197 -10.63 -0.81 7.47
CA TYR A 197 -11.14 0.54 7.63
C TYR A 197 -10.49 1.56 6.69
N ASP A 198 -9.56 1.14 5.83
CA ASP A 198 -8.91 2.03 4.88
C ASP A 198 -9.93 2.53 3.83
N PRO A 199 -10.25 3.84 3.80
CA PRO A 199 -11.17 4.45 2.86
C PRO A 199 -10.63 4.51 1.42
N GLY A 200 -9.30 4.47 1.25
CA GLY A 200 -8.62 4.53 -0.06
C GLY A 200 -8.47 3.17 -0.74
N ALA A 201 -8.51 2.07 0.02
CA ALA A 201 -8.27 0.74 -0.55
C ALA A 201 -9.41 0.25 -1.48
N PHE A 202 -9.04 -0.40 -2.59
CA PHE A 202 -9.91 -1.14 -3.53
C PHE A 202 -10.82 -0.35 -4.48
N ALA A 203 -10.53 0.91 -4.82
CA ALA A 203 -11.36 1.80 -5.69
C ALA A 203 -12.80 2.03 -5.23
N ILE A 204 -13.25 1.33 -4.19
CA ILE A 204 -14.54 1.51 -3.56
C ILE A 204 -14.27 2.51 -2.44
N GLY A 205 -14.03 3.76 -2.84
CA GLY A 205 -14.20 4.98 -2.04
C GLY A 205 -15.70 5.29 -1.86
N PRO A 206 -16.13 6.07 -0.86
CA PRO A 206 -17.56 6.40 -0.65
C PRO A 206 -18.26 6.96 -1.90
#